data_AF-A0AAD7B010-F1
#
_entry.id   AF-A0AAD7B010-F1
#
_cell.length_a   1.000
_cell.length_b   1.000
_cell.length_c   1.000
_cell.angle_alpha   90.00
_cell.angle_beta   90.00
_cell.angle_gamma   90.00
#
_symmetry.space_group_name_H-M   'P 1'
#
loop_
_entity.id
_entity.type
_entity.pdbx_description
1 polymer ?
#
loop_
_entity_poly.entity_id
_entity_poly.type
_entity_poly.pdbx_seq_one_letter_code
_entity_poly.pdbx_strand_id
1 'polypeptide(L)'
;MGRAMPDEIIHEILSPALSISDDIFSARFVYSPSAPWLESSAAILLVCKAWLRVATPLLYHTVILRNKGQAQALSVVLHSNADLGRLVKKLRVDSRYGSSMHKILQQTKNLTDIFIPLQFKLGDNARGLCRGLPLIDPVRVLVDTGLLIETTVRQSHKALVDVVVEYIPKWKNLAIFEMPHDRPDSNLNETLSLPLKQAPNLRTLILSYNARALFRDGSIPHYISTIVQNTSLQDIRPKTRSRKALKPAFVETVQGNDRLRELIDPNLFGPKTGFAPQLAGNPKVADVIWDRVLYYIFCEDHDESHDEYWEDGDSDYEFDDEGNKIEHLWDPLLVCKQFLRLGTAHFYSHDIYIWTCKSMRLLTEHLLDQPSLGAHVRRLILSTGDEQTTNDLQNLFSQVPHLTELSSVKALTLPWLIFDELSLRYGSHLELFYEITVTQCFDKANPIVFHRLSRMQYFFWKSDTEFDTTDMFTASNGFTQLKYLTVARAHPSFFIILSQMQLPSLTTVSLYAEQVDTLIFFEKHGEKICELCVGSPAFNADIFHCCPNMEYLSVRMASKEEMSIVARILKQCGTHRTLERITIDPEGWVRLSS
;
A
#
# COMPACT_ATOMS: atom_id res chain seq x y z
N MET A 1 12.11 25.66 37.93
CA MET A 1 10.77 25.61 37.34
C MET A 1 10.90 25.92 35.85
N GLY A 2 10.98 24.89 35.00
CA GLY A 2 10.96 25.10 33.55
C GLY A 2 9.60 25.63 33.14
N ARG A 3 9.55 26.67 32.29
CA ARG A 3 8.28 27.18 31.76
C ARG A 3 7.59 26.04 31.01
N ALA A 4 6.34 25.75 31.39
CA ALA A 4 5.52 24.78 30.65
C ALA A 4 5.39 25.27 29.20
N MET A 5 5.55 24.35 28.25
CA MET A 5 5.37 24.63 26.83
C MET A 5 3.89 25.04 26.59
N PRO A 6 3.61 26.12 25.83
CA PRO A 6 2.25 26.50 25.49
C PRO A 6 1.52 25.38 24.71
N ASP A 7 0.21 25.29 24.88
CA ASP A 7 -0.61 24.23 24.28
C ASP A 7 -0.58 24.29 22.75
N GLU A 8 -0.43 25.48 22.17
CA GLU A 8 -0.35 25.69 20.72
C GLU A 8 0.91 25.04 20.13
N ILE A 9 2.04 25.14 20.84
CA ILE A 9 3.30 24.51 20.41
C ILE A 9 3.20 22.99 20.57
N ILE A 10 2.60 22.51 21.65
CA ILE A 10 2.34 21.08 21.83
C ILE A 10 1.42 20.57 20.70
N HIS A 11 0.39 21.34 20.33
CA HIS A 11 -0.52 20.98 19.26
C HIS A 11 0.21 20.87 17.90
N GLU A 12 1.02 21.85 17.53
CA GLU A 12 1.81 21.81 16.28
C GLU A 12 2.80 20.63 16.25
N ILE A 13 3.41 20.29 17.38
CA ILE A 13 4.31 19.12 17.48
C ILE A 13 3.52 17.81 17.31
N LEU A 14 2.35 17.71 17.93
CA LEU A 14 1.58 16.47 17.99
C LEU A 14 0.68 16.23 16.78
N SER A 15 0.27 17.30 16.08
CA SER A 15 -0.69 17.21 14.98
C SER A 15 -0.20 16.30 13.86
N PRO A 16 1.04 16.38 13.36
CA PRO A 16 1.53 15.46 12.31
C PRO A 16 1.55 13.99 12.74
N ALA A 17 1.77 13.71 14.04
CA ALA A 17 1.87 12.36 14.56
C ALA A 17 0.51 11.72 14.91
N LEU A 18 -0.50 12.54 15.22
CA LEU A 18 -1.82 12.05 15.68
C LEU A 18 -2.95 12.31 14.68
N SER A 19 -2.78 13.25 13.76
CA SER A 19 -3.78 13.56 12.74
C SER A 19 -3.68 12.61 11.56
N ILE A 20 -4.83 12.16 11.08
CA ILE A 20 -4.94 11.35 9.88
C ILE A 20 -5.38 12.26 8.74
N SER A 21 -4.61 12.28 7.64
CA SER A 21 -4.94 13.05 6.45
C SER A 21 -6.27 12.59 5.84
N ASP A 22 -6.94 13.47 5.11
CA ASP A 22 -8.19 13.11 4.44
C ASP A 22 -7.98 12.04 3.35
N ASP A 23 -6.81 12.04 2.72
CA ASP A 23 -6.42 11.05 1.72
C ASP A 23 -6.29 9.65 2.34
N ILE A 24 -5.63 9.53 3.49
CA ILE A 24 -5.55 8.26 4.23
C ILE A 24 -6.93 7.83 4.73
N PHE A 25 -7.71 8.77 5.30
CA PHE A 25 -9.06 8.47 5.77
C PHE A 25 -9.97 7.95 4.65
N SER A 26 -9.83 8.50 3.44
CA SER A 26 -10.69 8.18 2.30
C SER A 26 -10.08 7.18 1.31
N ALA A 27 -8.92 6.60 1.63
CA ALA A 27 -8.31 5.52 0.87
C ALA A 27 -9.19 4.25 0.95
N ARG A 28 -9.38 3.56 -0.18
CA ARG A 28 -10.36 2.45 -0.29
C ARG A 28 -9.77 1.06 -0.09
N PHE A 29 -8.46 0.96 0.01
CA PHE A 29 -7.80 -0.32 0.16
C PHE A 29 -7.87 -0.77 1.63
N VAL A 30 -8.13 -2.07 1.82
CA VAL A 30 -8.21 -2.73 3.13
C VAL A 30 -6.85 -2.67 3.83
N TYR A 31 -5.77 -2.66 3.03
CA TYR A 31 -4.42 -2.35 3.44
C TYR A 31 -4.17 -0.85 3.31
N SER A 32 -4.95 -0.03 4.05
CA SER A 32 -4.34 1.21 4.51
C SER A 32 -3.12 0.74 5.30
N PRO A 33 -1.90 1.12 4.88
CA PRO A 33 -0.68 0.66 5.53
C PRO A 33 -0.92 0.83 7.02
N SER A 34 -0.61 -0.22 7.77
CA SER A 34 -0.47 -0.07 9.21
C SER A 34 0.54 1.04 9.33
N ALA A 35 0.08 2.28 9.52
CA ALA A 35 0.96 3.43 9.47
C ALA A 35 2.13 3.05 10.38
N PRO A 36 3.39 3.16 9.90
CA PRO A 36 4.55 2.41 10.41
C PRO A 36 4.94 2.75 11.85
N TRP A 37 4.02 3.34 12.61
CA TRP A 37 4.00 3.39 14.06
C TRP A 37 4.20 1.97 14.64
N LEU A 38 5.47 1.65 14.83
CA LEU A 38 5.95 0.57 15.68
C LEU A 38 5.37 0.68 17.10
N GLU A 39 4.89 1.86 17.50
CA GLU A 39 4.30 2.14 18.80
C GLU A 39 2.85 2.62 18.71
N SER A 40 2.03 2.26 19.70
CA SER A 40 0.67 2.78 19.83
C SER A 40 0.71 4.31 19.96
N SER A 41 -0.06 5.03 19.14
CA SER A 41 -0.24 6.48 19.27
C SER A 41 -0.76 6.92 20.66
N ALA A 42 -1.34 5.99 21.44
CA ALA A 42 -1.71 6.23 22.83
C ALA A 42 -0.51 6.43 23.77
N ALA A 43 0.70 5.97 23.42
CA ALA A 43 1.91 6.18 24.21
C ALA A 43 2.24 7.68 24.36
N ILE A 44 1.93 8.49 23.34
CA ILE A 44 2.09 9.96 23.35
C ILE A 44 1.26 10.60 24.48
N LEU A 45 0.12 10.00 24.85
CA LEU A 45 -0.73 10.49 25.93
C LEU A 45 -0.09 10.35 27.32
N LEU A 46 0.91 9.49 27.48
CA LEU A 46 1.52 9.15 28.77
C LEU A 46 2.70 10.06 29.15
N VAL A 47 3.12 10.98 28.26
CA VAL A 47 4.28 11.86 28.49
C VAL A 47 4.06 12.81 29.67
N CYS A 48 2.99 13.61 29.64
CA CYS A 48 2.62 14.51 30.74
C CYS A 48 1.15 14.97 30.63
N LYS A 49 0.63 15.63 31.67
CA LYS A 49 -0.77 16.13 31.70
C LYS A 49 -1.08 17.13 30.58
N ALA A 50 -0.12 17.98 30.18
CA ALA A 50 -0.32 18.94 29.10
C ALA A 50 -0.46 18.20 27.75
N TRP A 51 0.42 17.24 27.50
CA TRP A 51 0.34 16.37 26.31
C TRP A 51 -0.96 15.58 26.28
N LEU A 52 -1.34 14.91 27.38
CA LEU A 52 -2.63 14.22 27.49
C LEU A 52 -3.80 15.13 27.09
N ARG A 53 -3.85 16.36 27.64
CA ARG A 53 -4.92 17.33 27.37
C ARG A 53 -4.97 17.77 25.90
N VAL A 54 -3.82 18.07 25.28
CA VAL A 54 -3.74 18.55 23.88
C VAL A 54 -3.91 17.42 22.87
N ALA A 55 -3.34 16.24 23.17
CA ALA A 55 -3.35 15.08 22.30
C ALA A 55 -4.70 14.35 22.26
N THR A 56 -5.47 14.37 23.35
CA THR A 56 -6.75 13.62 23.42
C THR A 56 -7.73 14.05 22.31
N PRO A 57 -7.99 15.35 22.06
CA PRO A 57 -8.80 15.78 20.92
C PRO A 57 -8.24 15.32 19.57
N LEU A 58 -6.92 15.40 19.36
CA LEU A 58 -6.27 14.99 18.11
C LEU A 58 -6.45 13.49 17.85
N LEU A 59 -6.19 12.66 18.86
CA LEU A 59 -6.30 11.21 18.78
C LEU A 59 -7.73 10.73 18.49
N TYR A 60 -8.74 11.36 19.11
CA TYR A 60 -10.14 10.97 18.92
C TYR A 60 -10.80 11.65 17.72
N HIS A 61 -10.19 12.67 17.13
CA HIS A 61 -10.79 13.42 16.02
C HIS A 61 -11.13 12.51 14.83
N THR A 62 -10.16 11.69 14.41
CA THR A 62 -10.31 10.72 13.31
C THR A 62 -10.05 9.31 13.84
N VAL A 63 -11.10 8.49 13.86
CA VAL A 63 -11.03 7.10 14.33
C VAL A 63 -11.12 6.15 13.15
N ILE A 64 -10.15 5.25 13.02
CA ILE A 64 -10.17 4.13 12.07
C ILE A 64 -10.32 2.82 12.85
N LEU A 65 -11.41 2.10 12.61
CA LEU A 65 -11.66 0.78 13.19
C LEU A 65 -11.32 -0.28 12.15
N ARG A 66 -10.24 -1.02 12.40
CA ARG A 66 -9.73 -2.09 11.51
C ARG A 66 -10.12 -3.49 12.00
N ASN A 67 -10.35 -3.66 13.30
CA ASN A 67 -10.75 -4.94 13.86
C ASN A 67 -11.83 -4.85 14.96
N LYS A 68 -12.41 -6.02 15.29
CA LYS A 68 -13.49 -6.15 16.27
C LYS A 68 -13.05 -5.77 17.68
N GLY A 69 -11.80 -6.04 18.06
CA GLY A 69 -11.24 -5.68 19.35
C GLY A 69 -11.20 -4.17 19.55
N GLN A 70 -10.73 -3.42 18.54
CA GLN A 70 -10.74 -1.96 18.54
C GLN A 70 -12.16 -1.39 18.69
N ALA A 71 -13.13 -1.91 17.92
CA ALA A 71 -14.50 -1.46 18.02
C ALA A 71 -15.12 -1.76 19.40
N GLN A 72 -14.83 -2.92 19.99
CA GLN A 72 -15.28 -3.25 21.34
C GLN A 72 -14.65 -2.32 22.38
N ALA A 73 -13.32 -2.16 22.35
CA ALA A 73 -12.59 -1.28 23.26
C ALA A 73 -13.10 0.16 23.18
N LEU A 74 -13.24 0.71 21.96
CA LEU A 74 -13.78 2.04 21.77
C LEU A 74 -15.21 2.16 22.29
N SER A 75 -16.07 1.16 22.04
CA SER A 75 -17.44 1.19 22.55
C SER A 75 -17.52 1.24 24.08
N VAL A 76 -16.61 0.55 24.78
CA VAL A 76 -16.51 0.56 26.24
C VAL A 76 -16.02 1.92 26.73
N VAL A 77 -14.98 2.46 26.10
CA VAL A 77 -14.40 3.76 26.46
C VAL A 77 -15.42 4.89 26.27
N LEU A 78 -16.09 4.95 25.11
CA LEU A 78 -17.10 5.98 24.83
C LEU A 78 -18.34 5.85 25.72
N HIS A 79 -18.70 4.63 26.11
CA HIS A 79 -19.80 4.42 27.05
C HIS A 79 -19.44 4.89 28.46
N SER A 80 -18.20 4.68 28.88
CA SER A 80 -17.71 5.10 30.20
C SER A 80 -17.41 6.60 30.27
N ASN A 81 -17.10 7.21 29.13
CA ASN A 81 -16.83 8.64 29.00
C ASN A 81 -17.41 9.20 27.69
N ALA A 82 -18.65 9.69 27.79
CA ALA A 82 -19.39 10.24 26.65
C ALA A 82 -18.75 11.51 26.05
N ASP A 83 -17.93 12.25 26.83
CA ASP A 83 -17.27 13.44 26.32
C ASP A 83 -16.23 13.11 25.25
N LEU A 84 -15.59 11.94 25.33
CA LEU A 84 -14.71 11.45 24.25
C LEU A 84 -15.48 11.21 22.95
N GLY A 85 -16.73 10.78 23.04
CA GLY A 85 -17.60 10.57 21.87
C GLY A 85 -17.88 11.87 21.11
N ARG A 86 -17.89 13.01 21.81
CA ARG A 86 -18.09 14.34 21.21
C ARG A 86 -16.88 14.83 20.42
N LEU A 87 -15.69 14.29 20.71
CA LEU A 87 -14.43 14.59 20.02
C LEU A 87 -14.33 13.87 18.68
N VAL A 88 -15.02 12.73 18.50
CA VAL A 88 -15.04 11.98 17.24
C VAL A 88 -15.78 12.76 16.16
N LYS A 89 -15.03 13.20 15.14
CA LYS A 89 -15.54 13.91 13.95
C LYS A 89 -15.57 13.02 12.73
N LYS A 90 -14.53 12.21 12.54
CA LYS A 90 -14.41 11.29 11.42
C LYS A 90 -14.34 9.85 11.92
N LEU A 91 -15.17 8.98 11.34
CA LEU A 91 -15.20 7.56 11.68
C LEU A 91 -15.09 6.72 10.42
N ARG A 92 -13.99 5.97 10.31
CA ARG A 92 -13.82 4.94 9.31
C ARG A 92 -13.98 3.57 9.94
N VAL A 93 -14.75 2.74 9.27
CA VAL A 93 -15.04 1.38 9.68
C VAL A 93 -14.55 0.50 8.54
N ASP A 94 -13.70 -0.50 8.80
CA ASP A 94 -13.24 -1.42 7.75
C ASP A 94 -14.01 -2.75 7.76
N SER A 95 -14.86 -2.98 8.77
CA SER A 95 -15.82 -4.11 8.80
C SER A 95 -17.11 -3.79 9.58
N ARG A 96 -17.93 -4.79 9.92
CA ARG A 96 -19.28 -4.57 10.51
C ARG A 96 -19.26 -4.41 12.03
N TYR A 97 -18.29 -5.03 12.69
CA TYR A 97 -18.07 -5.12 14.15
C TYR A 97 -19.31 -5.34 15.05
N GLY A 98 -20.45 -5.76 14.50
CA GLY A 98 -21.66 -6.11 15.21
C GLY A 98 -22.19 -5.00 16.12
N SER A 99 -22.67 -5.36 17.31
CA SER A 99 -23.34 -4.45 18.24
C SER A 99 -22.47 -3.31 18.78
N SER A 100 -21.14 -3.43 18.72
CA SER A 100 -20.22 -2.36 19.12
C SER A 100 -20.43 -1.09 18.29
N MET A 101 -20.72 -1.23 16.98
CA MET A 101 -20.95 -0.08 16.11
C MET A 101 -22.19 0.72 16.50
N HIS A 102 -23.26 0.04 16.93
CA HIS A 102 -24.46 0.74 17.40
C HIS A 102 -24.13 1.59 18.64
N LYS A 103 -23.36 1.04 19.59
CA LYS A 103 -22.95 1.76 20.80
C LYS A 103 -22.04 2.95 20.47
N ILE A 104 -21.09 2.78 19.56
CA ILE A 104 -20.20 3.86 19.11
C ILE A 104 -21.02 4.99 18.49
N LEU A 105 -21.84 4.69 17.47
CA LEU A 105 -22.66 5.69 16.77
C LEU A 105 -23.70 6.36 17.68
N GLN A 106 -24.12 5.69 18.75
CA GLN A 106 -24.96 6.29 19.77
C GLN A 106 -24.24 7.40 20.56
N GLN A 107 -22.92 7.28 20.78
CA GLN A 107 -22.11 8.24 21.55
C GLN A 107 -21.44 9.31 20.68
N THR A 108 -21.27 9.08 19.37
CA THR A 108 -20.60 10.03 18.46
C THR A 108 -21.59 10.99 17.80
N LYS A 109 -22.23 11.86 18.58
CA LYS A 109 -23.26 12.79 18.07
C LYS A 109 -22.75 13.91 17.18
N ASN A 110 -21.45 14.19 17.24
CA ASN A 110 -20.80 15.23 16.44
C ASN A 110 -20.08 14.66 15.20
N LEU A 111 -20.43 13.45 14.78
CA LEU A 111 -19.81 12.79 13.65
C LEU A 111 -20.13 13.55 12.36
N THR A 112 -19.11 14.12 11.73
CA THR A 112 -19.22 14.86 10.46
C THR A 112 -18.92 13.96 9.27
N ASP A 113 -17.99 13.02 9.38
CA ASP A 113 -17.56 12.19 8.26
C ASP A 113 -17.67 10.70 8.64
N ILE A 114 -18.31 9.92 7.78
CA ILE A 114 -18.38 8.46 7.96
C ILE A 114 -17.97 7.74 6.68
N PHE A 115 -17.06 6.78 6.82
CA PHE A 115 -16.70 5.82 5.78
C PHE A 115 -17.41 4.50 6.06
N ILE A 116 -18.23 4.06 5.11
CA ILE A 116 -19.08 2.87 5.19
C ILE A 116 -18.58 1.84 4.16
N PRO A 117 -17.91 0.78 4.61
CA PRO A 117 -17.57 -0.33 3.73
C PRO A 117 -18.84 -1.14 3.49
N LEU A 118 -19.00 -1.65 2.28
CA LEU A 118 -20.06 -2.58 1.90
C LEU A 118 -19.51 -3.99 1.70
N GLN A 119 -18.19 -4.16 1.68
CA GLN A 119 -17.51 -5.45 1.61
C GLN A 119 -17.10 -5.91 3.00
N PHE A 120 -17.34 -7.19 3.30
CA PHE A 120 -17.11 -7.72 4.64
C PHE A 120 -16.71 -9.19 4.63
N LYS A 121 -15.89 -9.59 5.61
CA LYS A 121 -15.50 -10.99 5.82
C LYS A 121 -16.70 -11.84 6.23
N LEU A 122 -16.70 -13.12 5.83
CA LEU A 122 -17.68 -14.13 6.27
C LEU A 122 -17.77 -14.17 7.80
N GLY A 123 -19.00 -14.14 8.33
CA GLY A 123 -19.28 -14.22 9.78
C GLY A 123 -19.52 -12.87 10.47
N ASP A 124 -19.16 -11.74 9.84
CA ASP A 124 -19.46 -10.42 10.40
C ASP A 124 -20.93 -10.01 10.15
N ASN A 125 -21.59 -9.37 11.13
CA ASN A 125 -22.99 -8.95 11.01
C ASN A 125 -23.16 -7.42 11.01
N ALA A 126 -23.94 -6.89 10.06
CA ALA A 126 -24.11 -5.46 9.82
C ALA A 126 -25.15 -4.80 10.73
N ARG A 127 -25.75 -5.59 11.64
CA ARG A 127 -26.89 -5.15 12.46
C ARG A 127 -26.59 -3.91 13.30
N GLY A 128 -25.36 -3.77 13.80
CA GLY A 128 -24.98 -2.61 14.58
C GLY A 128 -24.91 -1.33 13.75
N LEU A 129 -24.34 -1.40 12.54
CA LEU A 129 -24.34 -0.28 11.59
C LEU A 129 -25.78 0.09 11.18
N CYS A 130 -26.59 -0.89 10.77
CA CYS A 130 -27.99 -0.67 10.40
C CYS A 130 -28.79 0.06 11.49
N ARG A 131 -28.52 -0.24 12.78
CA ARG A 131 -29.18 0.42 13.92
C ARG A 131 -28.56 1.77 14.29
N GLY A 132 -27.27 1.96 14.03
CA GLY A 132 -26.54 3.15 14.42
C GLY A 132 -26.60 4.29 13.40
N LEU A 133 -26.66 3.99 12.09
CA LEU A 133 -26.76 5.01 11.03
C LEU A 133 -27.97 5.96 11.19
N PRO A 134 -29.15 5.50 11.65
CA PRO A 134 -30.26 6.40 12.01
C PRO A 134 -29.97 7.41 13.13
N LEU A 135 -28.92 7.19 13.93
CA LEU A 135 -28.64 7.97 15.13
C LEU A 135 -27.67 9.15 14.90
N ILE A 136 -27.19 9.29 13.66
CA ILE A 136 -26.23 10.30 13.22
C ILE A 136 -26.80 11.14 12.07
N ASP A 137 -26.20 12.30 11.83
CA ASP A 137 -26.55 13.22 10.74
C ASP A 137 -25.25 13.78 10.13
N PRO A 138 -24.50 12.94 9.38
CA PRO A 138 -23.16 13.28 8.91
C PRO A 138 -23.20 14.38 7.83
N VAL A 139 -22.10 15.11 7.74
CA VAL A 139 -21.84 16.10 6.68
C VAL A 139 -21.31 15.41 5.42
N ARG A 140 -20.44 14.41 5.58
CA ARG A 140 -19.83 13.64 4.50
C ARG A 140 -20.04 12.15 4.71
N VAL A 141 -20.47 11.47 3.65
CA VAL A 141 -20.58 10.01 3.62
C VAL A 141 -19.73 9.48 2.49
N LEU A 142 -18.88 8.49 2.79
CA LEU A 142 -18.11 7.74 1.83
C LEU A 142 -18.62 6.31 1.83
N VAL A 143 -18.98 5.79 0.67
CA VAL A 143 -19.38 4.38 0.52
C VAL A 143 -18.31 3.67 -0.27
N ASP A 144 -17.85 2.53 0.25
CA ASP A 144 -16.87 1.71 -0.44
C ASP A 144 -17.42 0.30 -0.71
N THR A 145 -17.18 -0.20 -1.91
CA THR A 145 -17.58 -1.55 -2.35
C THR A 145 -16.43 -2.56 -2.27
N GLY A 146 -15.21 -2.10 -1.96
CA GLY A 146 -13.97 -2.88 -1.99
C GLY A 146 -13.68 -3.50 -3.37
N LEU A 147 -12.80 -4.51 -3.44
CA LEU A 147 -12.41 -5.23 -4.68
C LEU A 147 -12.87 -6.70 -4.76
N LEU A 148 -13.30 -7.35 -3.67
CA LEU A 148 -13.55 -8.80 -3.68
C LEU A 148 -14.80 -9.22 -4.45
N ILE A 149 -14.71 -10.37 -5.11
CA ILE A 149 -15.59 -10.92 -6.17
C ILE A 149 -16.69 -11.86 -5.61
N GLU A 150 -16.80 -12.03 -4.29
CA GLU A 150 -17.68 -13.07 -3.74
C GLU A 150 -19.19 -12.74 -3.87
N THR A 151 -19.83 -13.43 -4.80
CA THR A 151 -21.27 -13.34 -5.12
C THR A 151 -22.21 -13.84 -4.01
N THR A 152 -21.68 -14.41 -2.94
CA THR A 152 -22.41 -15.19 -1.93
C THR A 152 -22.90 -14.40 -0.71
N VAL A 153 -22.47 -13.15 -0.47
CA VAL A 153 -22.86 -12.35 0.72
C VAL A 153 -24.01 -11.36 0.43
N ARG A 154 -25.03 -11.76 -0.33
CA ARG A 154 -26.06 -10.80 -0.82
C ARG A 154 -26.99 -10.24 0.26
N GLN A 155 -27.44 -11.03 1.23
CA GLN A 155 -28.53 -10.59 2.12
C GLN A 155 -28.11 -9.52 3.13
N SER A 156 -26.93 -9.68 3.75
CA SER A 156 -26.45 -8.73 4.76
C SER A 156 -25.92 -7.44 4.15
N HIS A 157 -25.36 -7.50 2.92
CA HIS A 157 -25.06 -6.30 2.12
C HIS A 157 -26.32 -5.51 1.81
N LYS A 158 -27.35 -6.21 1.32
CA LYS A 158 -28.63 -5.58 0.98
C LYS A 158 -29.22 -4.82 2.16
N ALA A 159 -29.27 -5.42 3.35
CA ALA A 159 -29.82 -4.76 4.53
C ALA A 159 -29.08 -3.46 4.91
N LEU A 160 -27.77 -3.40 4.73
CA LEU A 160 -27.00 -2.17 5.00
C LEU A 160 -27.24 -1.12 3.90
N VAL A 161 -27.24 -1.54 2.63
CA VAL A 161 -27.55 -0.67 1.49
C VAL A 161 -28.95 -0.08 1.62
N ASP A 162 -29.95 -0.89 1.98
CA ASP A 162 -31.33 -0.45 2.19
C ASP A 162 -31.40 0.63 3.29
N VAL A 163 -30.66 0.48 4.40
CA VAL A 163 -30.60 1.51 5.45
C VAL A 163 -29.93 2.79 4.95
N VAL A 164 -28.82 2.69 4.20
CA VAL A 164 -28.15 3.87 3.64
C VAL A 164 -29.10 4.61 2.69
N VAL A 165 -29.76 3.88 1.77
CA VAL A 165 -30.77 4.38 0.83
C VAL A 165 -31.93 5.07 1.56
N GLU A 166 -32.41 4.49 2.66
CA GLU A 166 -33.52 5.04 3.43
C GLU A 166 -33.14 6.36 4.14
N TYR A 167 -31.90 6.49 4.61
CA TYR A 167 -31.49 7.61 5.45
C TYR A 167 -30.78 8.74 4.72
N ILE A 168 -30.23 8.53 3.52
CA ILE A 168 -29.66 9.61 2.69
C ILE A 168 -30.62 10.83 2.59
N PRO A 169 -31.92 10.68 2.29
CA PRO A 169 -32.84 11.81 2.21
C PRO A 169 -33.18 12.43 3.58
N LYS A 170 -32.96 11.68 4.67
CA LYS A 170 -33.27 12.08 6.06
C LYS A 170 -32.13 12.83 6.73
N TRP A 171 -30.89 12.65 6.27
CA TRP A 171 -29.73 13.38 6.78
C TRP A 171 -29.78 14.83 6.32
N LYS A 172 -30.01 15.72 7.28
CA LYS A 172 -30.17 17.16 7.04
C LYS A 172 -28.83 17.83 6.83
N ASN A 173 -27.74 17.28 7.34
CA ASN A 173 -26.43 17.89 7.18
C ASN A 173 -25.61 17.32 6.02
N LEU A 174 -26.09 16.26 5.34
CA LEU A 174 -25.36 15.61 4.25
C LEU A 174 -25.11 16.61 3.12
N ALA A 175 -23.86 17.08 3.04
CA ALA A 175 -23.39 18.04 2.05
C ALA A 175 -22.47 17.40 1.01
N ILE A 176 -21.73 16.35 1.39
CA ILE A 176 -20.77 15.68 0.53
C ILE A 176 -21.08 14.18 0.49
N PHE A 177 -21.21 13.63 -0.70
CA PHE A 177 -21.34 12.18 -0.87
C PHE A 177 -20.28 11.66 -1.82
N GLU A 178 -19.47 10.71 -1.36
CA GLU A 178 -18.47 10.04 -2.18
C GLU A 178 -19.01 8.68 -2.67
N MET A 179 -19.19 8.57 -3.98
CA MET A 179 -19.78 7.42 -4.65
C MET A 179 -18.90 6.17 -4.50
N PRO A 180 -19.50 4.97 -4.38
CA PRO A 180 -18.76 3.73 -4.40
C PRO A 180 -18.05 3.52 -5.73
N HIS A 181 -17.10 2.59 -5.73
CA HIS A 181 -16.32 2.30 -6.92
C HIS A 181 -17.25 1.66 -7.95
N ASP A 182 -17.32 2.24 -9.16
CA ASP A 182 -18.21 1.76 -10.21
C ASP A 182 -17.69 0.41 -10.70
N ARG A 183 -18.34 -0.67 -10.26
CA ARG A 183 -18.13 -1.99 -10.83
C ARG A 183 -19.21 -2.22 -11.89
N PRO A 184 -18.83 -2.68 -13.10
CA PRO A 184 -19.78 -2.92 -14.20
C PRO A 184 -21.00 -3.76 -13.77
N ASP A 185 -20.79 -4.71 -12.85
CA ASP A 185 -21.82 -5.64 -12.41
C ASP A 185 -22.66 -5.14 -11.21
N SER A 186 -22.36 -3.95 -10.68
CA SER A 186 -23.03 -3.44 -9.49
C SER A 186 -24.09 -2.39 -9.81
N ASN A 187 -25.36 -2.71 -9.57
CA ASN A 187 -26.47 -1.75 -9.64
C ASN A 187 -26.51 -0.80 -8.41
N LEU A 188 -25.44 -0.72 -7.64
CA LEU A 188 -25.42 0.05 -6.40
C LEU A 188 -25.52 1.55 -6.67
N ASN A 189 -24.76 2.05 -7.66
CA ASN A 189 -24.82 3.46 -8.05
C ASN A 189 -26.24 3.86 -8.50
N GLU A 190 -26.91 2.98 -9.25
CA GLU A 190 -28.32 3.16 -9.62
C GLU A 190 -29.25 3.15 -8.40
N THR A 191 -29.02 2.25 -7.45
CA THR A 191 -29.80 2.17 -6.20
C THR A 191 -29.65 3.44 -5.35
N LEU A 192 -28.45 4.05 -5.33
CA LEU A 192 -28.17 5.28 -4.57
C LEU A 192 -28.64 6.55 -5.28
N SER A 193 -28.89 6.49 -6.58
CA SER A 193 -29.18 7.68 -7.41
C SER A 193 -30.42 8.46 -6.97
N LEU A 194 -31.53 7.76 -6.73
CA LEU A 194 -32.80 8.37 -6.35
C LEU A 194 -32.75 8.99 -4.93
N PRO A 195 -32.23 8.30 -3.89
CA PRO A 195 -32.02 8.92 -2.58
C PRO A 195 -31.14 10.16 -2.63
N LEU A 196 -30.04 10.11 -3.39
CA LEU A 196 -29.13 11.25 -3.54
C LEU A 196 -29.79 12.41 -4.27
N LYS A 197 -30.65 12.14 -5.26
CA LYS A 197 -31.51 13.16 -5.88
C LYS A 197 -32.41 13.86 -4.85
N GLN A 198 -32.87 13.14 -3.84
CA GLN A 198 -33.79 13.62 -2.80
C GLN A 198 -33.08 14.23 -1.59
N ALA A 199 -31.75 14.12 -1.48
CA ALA A 199 -31.00 14.65 -0.35
C ALA A 199 -31.04 16.19 -0.33
N PRO A 200 -31.65 16.82 0.69
CA PRO A 200 -32.02 18.23 0.62
C PRO A 200 -30.82 19.19 0.65
N ASN A 201 -29.69 18.77 1.18
CA ASN A 201 -28.51 19.62 1.37
C ASN A 201 -27.26 19.10 0.66
N LEU A 202 -27.39 18.11 -0.23
CA LEU A 202 -26.26 17.55 -0.97
C LEU A 202 -25.71 18.60 -1.94
N ARG A 203 -24.49 19.08 -1.69
CA ARG A 203 -23.81 20.12 -2.50
C ARG A 203 -22.73 19.55 -3.39
N THR A 204 -22.00 18.55 -2.91
CA THR A 204 -20.86 17.98 -3.65
C THR A 204 -21.01 16.48 -3.79
N LEU A 205 -20.96 16.01 -5.03
CA LEU A 205 -20.85 14.59 -5.36
C LEU A 205 -19.40 14.30 -5.74
N ILE A 206 -18.75 13.36 -5.04
CA ILE A 206 -17.40 12.91 -5.38
C ILE A 206 -17.51 11.57 -6.12
N LEU A 207 -17.06 11.51 -7.37
CA LEU A 207 -17.05 10.28 -8.17
C LEU A 207 -15.76 9.50 -7.92
N SER A 208 -15.84 8.19 -7.66
CA SER A 208 -14.67 7.35 -7.43
C SER A 208 -13.77 7.20 -8.68
N TYR A 209 -12.52 6.76 -8.47
CA TYR A 209 -11.46 6.48 -9.46
C TYR A 209 -11.90 5.76 -10.75
N ASN A 210 -12.91 4.88 -10.70
CA ASN A 210 -13.43 4.20 -11.89
C ASN A 210 -14.53 4.97 -12.66
N ALA A 211 -14.57 6.29 -12.46
CA ALA A 211 -15.14 7.20 -13.44
C ALA A 211 -14.59 6.95 -14.87
N ARG A 212 -13.48 6.20 -15.02
CA ARG A 212 -13.05 5.60 -16.29
C ARG A 212 -14.13 4.94 -17.12
N ALA A 213 -15.08 4.23 -16.52
CA ALA A 213 -16.22 3.69 -17.28
C ALA A 213 -17.06 4.83 -17.91
N LEU A 214 -17.30 5.91 -17.15
CA LEU A 214 -17.90 7.16 -17.67
C LEU A 214 -17.07 7.75 -18.81
N PHE A 215 -15.76 7.61 -18.74
CA PHE A 215 -14.81 8.19 -19.70
C PHE A 215 -14.49 7.27 -20.88
N ARG A 216 -14.88 5.99 -20.88
CA ARG A 216 -14.57 5.08 -21.99
C ARG A 216 -15.50 5.32 -23.17
N ASP A 217 -16.80 5.37 -22.90
CA ASP A 217 -17.81 5.36 -23.97
C ASP A 217 -18.40 6.75 -24.26
N GLY A 218 -17.95 7.78 -23.53
CA GLY A 218 -18.45 9.15 -23.66
C GLY A 218 -19.90 9.34 -23.21
N SER A 219 -20.57 8.30 -22.71
CA SER A 219 -21.94 8.37 -22.23
C SER A 219 -22.01 8.73 -20.74
N ILE A 220 -23.03 9.50 -20.35
CA ILE A 220 -23.34 9.78 -18.94
C ILE A 220 -24.20 8.62 -18.43
N PRO A 221 -23.81 7.91 -17.35
CA PRO A 221 -24.67 6.89 -16.78
C PRO A 221 -26.00 7.43 -16.27
N HIS A 222 -26.95 6.51 -16.20
CA HIS A 222 -28.29 6.83 -15.76
C HIS A 222 -28.33 7.37 -14.32
N TYR A 223 -27.53 6.80 -13.40
CA TYR A 223 -27.44 7.30 -12.03
C TYR A 223 -26.97 8.76 -11.95
N ILE A 224 -25.97 9.16 -12.74
CA ILE A 224 -25.51 10.57 -12.78
C ILE A 224 -26.62 11.47 -13.29
N SER A 225 -27.27 11.06 -14.38
CA SER A 225 -28.41 11.78 -14.98
C SER A 225 -29.58 11.96 -14.00
N THR A 226 -29.74 11.03 -13.06
CA THR A 226 -30.72 11.11 -11.98
C THR A 226 -30.26 12.05 -10.86
N ILE A 227 -29.00 11.95 -10.41
CA ILE A 227 -28.46 12.74 -9.30
C ILE A 227 -28.36 14.24 -9.64
N VAL A 228 -28.01 14.60 -10.88
CA VAL A 228 -27.90 16.01 -11.32
C VAL A 228 -29.21 16.79 -11.23
N GLN A 229 -30.34 16.08 -11.10
CA GLN A 229 -31.67 16.66 -10.87
C GLN A 229 -31.86 17.12 -9.43
N ASN A 230 -30.92 16.85 -8.53
CA ASN A 230 -30.89 17.45 -7.21
C ASN A 230 -30.65 18.97 -7.34
N THR A 231 -31.61 19.76 -6.87
CA THR A 231 -31.57 21.22 -6.94
C THR A 231 -30.53 21.85 -6.02
N SER A 232 -30.10 21.12 -4.99
CA SER A 232 -29.09 21.56 -4.01
C SER A 232 -27.67 21.24 -4.44
N LEU A 233 -27.49 20.36 -5.43
CA LEU A 233 -26.18 19.98 -5.94
C LEU A 233 -25.52 21.17 -6.63
N GLN A 234 -24.27 21.43 -6.28
CA GLN A 234 -23.47 22.57 -6.73
C GLN A 234 -22.20 22.13 -7.46
N ASP A 235 -21.69 20.94 -7.15
CA ASP A 235 -20.38 20.49 -7.62
C ASP A 235 -20.33 18.97 -7.79
N ILE A 236 -19.71 18.50 -8.87
CA ILE A 236 -19.37 17.09 -9.12
C ILE A 236 -17.87 17.02 -9.35
N ARG A 237 -17.18 16.39 -8.38
CA ARG A 237 -15.72 16.23 -8.41
C ARG A 237 -15.37 14.78 -8.67
N PRO A 238 -14.69 14.44 -9.76
CA PRO A 238 -14.07 13.12 -9.83
C PRO A 238 -12.85 13.10 -8.91
N LYS A 239 -12.76 12.02 -8.14
CA LYS A 239 -11.59 11.67 -7.34
C LYS A 239 -10.58 11.04 -8.29
N THR A 240 -9.84 11.87 -9.02
CA THR A 240 -8.73 11.40 -9.84
C THR A 240 -7.42 11.70 -9.12
N ARG A 241 -6.61 10.66 -8.88
CA ARG A 241 -5.17 10.86 -8.59
C ARG A 241 -4.44 11.27 -9.86
N SER A 242 -4.94 10.82 -11.02
CA SER A 242 -4.36 11.16 -12.31
C SER A 242 -4.91 12.48 -12.85
N ARG A 243 -4.02 13.41 -13.19
CA ARG A 243 -4.33 14.64 -13.93
C ARG A 243 -4.55 14.41 -15.44
N LYS A 244 -4.73 13.16 -15.88
CA LYS A 244 -5.04 12.92 -17.29
C LYS A 244 -6.25 13.76 -17.67
N ALA A 245 -6.09 14.55 -18.73
CA ALA A 245 -7.16 15.34 -19.30
C ALA A 245 -8.36 14.41 -19.53
N LEU A 246 -9.55 14.87 -19.15
CA LEU A 246 -10.79 14.19 -19.51
C LEU A 246 -10.77 13.87 -21.01
N LYS A 247 -11.18 12.66 -21.39
CA LYS A 247 -11.27 12.33 -22.82
C LYS A 247 -12.16 13.38 -23.51
N PRO A 248 -11.81 13.83 -24.73
CA PRO A 248 -12.60 14.83 -25.46
C PRO A 248 -14.09 14.48 -25.54
N ALA A 249 -14.43 13.20 -25.75
CA ALA A 249 -15.81 12.72 -25.78
C ALA A 249 -16.59 13.00 -24.48
N PHE A 250 -15.96 12.86 -23.31
CA PHE A 250 -16.63 13.19 -22.04
C PHE A 250 -16.82 14.70 -21.89
N VAL A 251 -15.82 15.49 -22.30
CA VAL A 251 -15.91 16.95 -22.29
C VAL A 251 -17.04 17.43 -23.21
N GLU A 252 -17.16 16.88 -24.42
CA GLU A 252 -18.26 17.16 -25.35
C GLU A 252 -19.61 16.79 -24.74
N THR A 253 -19.73 15.64 -24.08
CA THR A 253 -20.96 15.21 -23.43
C THR A 253 -21.35 16.10 -22.24
N VAL A 254 -20.39 16.53 -21.42
CA VAL A 254 -20.62 17.51 -20.34
C VAL A 254 -21.02 18.86 -20.93
N GLN A 255 -20.37 19.30 -22.00
CA GLN A 255 -20.71 20.55 -22.69
C GLN A 255 -22.11 20.54 -23.32
N GLY A 256 -22.57 19.37 -23.79
CA GLY A 256 -23.91 19.16 -24.32
C GLY A 256 -25.02 19.11 -23.26
N ASN A 257 -24.68 19.07 -21.97
CA ASN A 257 -25.64 19.06 -20.87
C ASN A 257 -25.45 20.30 -19.98
N ASP A 258 -26.37 21.27 -20.11
CA ASP A 258 -26.28 22.56 -19.41
C ASP A 258 -26.08 22.42 -17.90
N ARG A 259 -26.77 21.46 -17.27
CA ARG A 259 -26.68 21.25 -15.83
C ARG A 259 -25.33 20.65 -15.42
N LEU A 260 -24.81 19.68 -16.17
CA LEU A 260 -23.49 19.12 -15.88
C LEU A 260 -22.38 20.14 -16.11
N ARG A 261 -22.51 21.00 -17.12
CA ARG A 261 -21.57 22.10 -17.39
C ARG A 261 -21.48 23.08 -16.22
N GLU A 262 -22.57 23.31 -15.49
CA GLU A 262 -22.57 24.13 -14.26
C GLU A 262 -21.92 23.41 -13.07
N LEU A 263 -22.09 22.09 -13.00
CA LEU A 263 -21.69 21.28 -11.83
C LEU A 263 -20.25 20.79 -11.91
N ILE A 264 -19.67 20.67 -13.10
CA ILE A 264 -18.30 20.17 -13.30
C ILE A 264 -17.45 21.34 -13.78
N ASP A 265 -16.51 21.81 -12.96
CA ASP A 265 -15.53 22.80 -13.44
C ASP A 265 -14.58 22.13 -14.45
N PRO A 266 -14.63 22.52 -15.74
CA PRO A 266 -13.79 21.92 -16.77
C PRO A 266 -12.30 22.19 -16.53
N ASN A 267 -11.94 23.19 -15.71
CA ASN A 267 -10.56 23.52 -15.37
C ASN A 267 -10.00 22.68 -14.22
N LEU A 268 -10.82 21.88 -13.51
CA LEU A 268 -10.33 20.96 -12.47
C LEU A 268 -9.29 19.97 -12.99
N PHE A 269 -9.21 19.78 -14.32
CA PHE A 269 -8.34 18.80 -14.99
C PHE A 269 -7.15 19.45 -15.70
N GLY A 270 -7.08 20.78 -15.74
CA GLY A 270 -5.95 21.50 -16.31
C GLY A 270 -4.87 21.76 -15.24
N PRO A 271 -3.58 21.75 -15.59
CA PRO A 271 -2.55 22.24 -14.68
C PRO A 271 -2.87 23.70 -14.32
N LYS A 272 -2.98 24.02 -13.03
CA LYS A 272 -3.10 25.42 -12.57
C LYS A 272 -1.79 26.15 -12.87
N THR A 273 -1.68 26.77 -14.04
CA THR A 273 -0.45 27.42 -14.56
C THR A 273 -0.10 28.75 -13.91
N GLY A 274 -0.50 28.99 -12.65
CA GLY A 274 -0.37 30.30 -11.98
C GLY A 274 0.58 30.36 -10.78
N PHE A 275 1.14 29.24 -10.32
CA PHE A 275 1.99 29.26 -9.12
C PHE A 275 3.44 29.60 -9.45
N ALA A 276 3.83 30.83 -9.18
CA ALA A 276 5.23 31.23 -9.10
C ALA A 276 5.62 31.35 -7.61
N PRO A 277 6.42 30.44 -7.05
CA PRO A 277 6.88 30.54 -5.67
C PRO A 277 7.83 31.75 -5.53
N GLN A 278 7.29 32.93 -5.27
CA GLN A 278 8.10 34.08 -4.88
C GLN A 278 8.26 34.08 -3.35
N LEU A 279 9.24 33.34 -2.85
CA LEU A 279 9.78 33.59 -1.52
C LEU A 279 10.60 34.88 -1.60
N ALA A 280 10.06 35.98 -1.07
CA ALA A 280 10.80 37.23 -0.93
C ALA A 280 11.96 37.03 0.06
N GLY A 281 13.18 36.78 -0.44
CA GLY A 281 14.33 36.50 0.42
C GLY A 281 15.61 36.08 -0.33
N ASN A 282 16.61 35.66 0.43
CA ASN A 282 17.91 35.18 -0.08
C ASN A 282 17.72 33.90 -0.91
N PRO A 283 18.14 33.87 -2.20
CA PRO A 283 17.98 32.71 -3.08
C PRO A 283 18.54 31.39 -2.52
N LYS A 284 19.61 31.45 -1.72
CA LYS A 284 20.20 30.24 -1.11
C LYS A 284 19.30 29.63 -0.04
N VAL A 285 18.60 30.47 0.72
CA VAL A 285 17.64 29.99 1.74
C VAL A 285 16.42 29.40 1.05
N ALA A 286 15.94 30.05 -0.01
CA ALA A 286 14.87 29.49 -0.84
C ALA A 286 15.27 28.15 -1.47
N ASP A 287 16.51 28.01 -1.97
CA ASP A 287 17.02 26.75 -2.50
C ASP A 287 17.01 25.64 -1.44
N VAL A 288 17.48 25.89 -0.22
CA VAL A 288 17.47 24.89 0.87
C VAL A 288 16.04 24.49 1.26
N ILE A 289 15.13 25.46 1.33
CA ILE A 289 13.72 25.18 1.63
C ILE A 289 13.09 24.34 0.52
N TRP A 290 13.26 24.73 -0.74
CA TRP A 290 12.68 24.01 -1.87
C TRP A 290 13.32 22.65 -2.09
N ASP A 291 14.63 22.51 -1.87
CA ASP A 291 15.32 21.23 -1.87
C ASP A 291 14.70 20.28 -0.85
N ARG A 292 14.44 20.74 0.37
CA ARG A 292 13.78 19.93 1.41
C ARG A 292 12.34 19.60 1.08
N VAL A 293 11.57 20.55 0.53
CA VAL A 293 10.19 20.31 0.09
C VAL A 293 10.15 19.29 -1.05
N LEU A 294 11.03 19.43 -2.04
CA LEU A 294 11.14 18.50 -3.16
C LEU A 294 11.61 17.13 -2.69
N TYR A 295 12.56 17.06 -1.76
CA TYR A 295 12.93 15.83 -1.08
C TYR A 295 11.69 15.14 -0.50
N TYR A 296 10.85 15.85 0.25
CA TYR A 296 9.62 15.24 0.80
C TYR A 296 8.64 14.81 -0.30
N ILE A 297 8.42 15.64 -1.32
CA ILE A 297 7.57 15.27 -2.48
C ILE A 297 8.08 13.99 -3.17
N PHE A 298 9.40 13.82 -3.25
CA PHE A 298 10.04 12.68 -3.91
C PHE A 298 10.50 11.58 -2.94
N CYS A 299 10.24 11.63 -1.64
CA CYS A 299 10.75 10.61 -0.70
C CYS A 299 9.71 10.13 0.30
N GLU A 300 8.69 10.93 0.65
CA GLU A 300 7.66 10.52 1.63
C GLU A 300 6.58 9.59 1.05
N ASP A 301 6.39 9.54 -0.27
CA ASP A 301 5.31 8.75 -0.88
C ASP A 301 5.54 7.22 -0.90
N HIS A 302 6.66 6.71 -0.38
CA HIS A 302 7.07 5.31 -0.61
C HIS A 302 6.88 4.31 0.52
N ASP A 303 6.68 4.73 1.76
CA ASP A 303 6.50 3.77 2.86
C ASP A 303 5.08 3.19 2.91
N GLU A 304 4.14 3.75 2.14
CA GLU A 304 2.71 3.49 2.33
C GLU A 304 2.03 2.64 1.24
N SER A 305 2.62 2.49 0.04
CA SER A 305 1.91 1.87 -1.09
C SER A 305 2.55 0.63 -1.71
N HIS A 306 3.73 0.18 -1.27
CA HIS A 306 4.36 -1.00 -1.89
C HIS A 306 3.56 -2.28 -1.62
N ASP A 307 3.01 -2.50 -0.43
CA ASP A 307 2.14 -3.67 -0.18
C ASP A 307 0.73 -3.56 -0.82
N GLU A 308 0.36 -2.40 -1.38
CA GLU A 308 -1.02 -2.07 -1.81
C GLU A 308 -1.39 -2.65 -3.19
N TYR A 309 -0.43 -3.13 -4.00
CA TYR A 309 -0.68 -3.41 -5.44
C TYR A 309 -0.22 -4.80 -5.96
N TRP A 310 0.45 -5.62 -5.16
CA TRP A 310 1.06 -6.88 -5.64
C TRP A 310 0.12 -8.09 -5.71
N GLU A 311 -1.10 -8.01 -5.15
CA GLU A 311 -1.93 -9.22 -4.92
C GLU A 311 -2.94 -9.55 -6.04
N ASP A 312 -3.24 -8.65 -6.98
CA ASP A 312 -4.20 -8.92 -8.08
C ASP A 312 -3.49 -9.38 -9.38
N GLY A 313 -2.87 -10.57 -9.33
CA GLY A 313 -2.13 -11.18 -10.44
C GLY A 313 -2.97 -11.78 -11.58
N ASP A 314 -4.24 -11.40 -11.74
CA ASP A 314 -5.18 -12.14 -12.60
C ASP A 314 -5.98 -11.30 -13.59
N SER A 315 -5.38 -10.26 -14.14
CA SER A 315 -6.14 -9.43 -15.06
C SER A 315 -5.32 -8.97 -16.26
N ASP A 316 -5.80 -9.35 -17.45
CA ASP A 316 -5.51 -8.69 -18.73
C ASP A 316 -5.99 -7.22 -18.74
N TYR A 317 -6.09 -6.57 -17.56
CA TYR A 317 -6.16 -5.12 -17.52
C TYR A 317 -4.83 -4.63 -18.06
N GLU A 318 -4.88 -4.10 -19.27
CA GLU A 318 -3.84 -3.26 -19.84
C GLU A 318 -3.26 -2.40 -18.73
N PHE A 319 -2.00 -2.68 -18.39
CA PHE A 319 -1.16 -2.10 -17.34
C PHE A 319 -0.88 -0.59 -17.54
N ASP A 320 -1.77 0.11 -18.23
CA ASP A 320 -1.70 1.53 -18.56
C ASP A 320 -1.74 2.44 -17.31
N ASP A 321 -1.94 1.90 -16.10
CA ASP A 321 -2.09 2.72 -14.88
C ASP A 321 -0.81 2.94 -14.06
N GLU A 322 0.13 2.01 -14.07
CA GLU A 322 1.36 2.16 -13.27
C GLU A 322 2.36 3.13 -13.92
N GLY A 323 2.35 3.24 -15.25
CA GLY A 323 3.02 4.33 -15.96
C GLY A 323 2.55 5.72 -15.50
N ASN A 324 1.31 5.85 -15.00
CA ASN A 324 0.69 7.15 -14.70
C ASN A 324 1.08 7.72 -13.34
N LYS A 325 1.47 6.89 -12.36
CA LYS A 325 1.99 7.42 -11.07
C LYS A 325 3.29 8.20 -11.30
N ILE A 326 4.14 7.70 -12.19
CA ILE A 326 5.41 8.33 -12.53
C ILE A 326 5.18 9.61 -13.34
N GLU A 327 4.18 9.65 -14.24
CA GLU A 327 3.88 10.84 -15.04
C GLU A 327 3.70 12.10 -14.19
N HIS A 328 3.17 11.99 -12.96
CA HIS A 328 2.96 13.14 -12.07
C HIS A 328 4.18 13.54 -11.25
N LEU A 329 5.18 12.67 -11.09
CA LEU A 329 6.41 13.02 -10.38
C LEU A 329 7.24 14.06 -11.14
N TRP A 330 7.03 14.23 -12.44
CA TRP A 330 7.72 15.27 -13.21
C TRP A 330 7.06 16.64 -13.04
N ASP A 331 5.79 16.71 -12.63
CA ASP A 331 5.04 17.96 -12.52
C ASP A 331 5.75 19.02 -11.65
N PRO A 332 6.29 18.68 -10.45
CA PRO A 332 7.09 19.62 -9.67
C PRO A 332 8.31 20.15 -10.44
N LEU A 333 8.99 19.30 -11.21
CA LEU A 333 10.18 19.70 -11.98
C LEU A 333 9.83 20.68 -13.10
N LEU A 334 8.61 20.59 -13.63
CA LEU A 334 8.11 21.45 -14.71
C LEU A 334 7.63 22.83 -14.24
N VAL A 335 7.55 23.08 -12.93
CA VAL A 335 7.10 24.37 -12.38
C VAL A 335 8.02 25.52 -12.79
N CYS A 336 9.33 25.38 -12.58
CA CYS A 336 10.33 26.38 -12.97
C CYS A 336 11.75 25.80 -13.02
N LYS A 337 12.71 26.57 -13.57
CA LYS A 337 14.12 26.16 -13.65
C LYS A 337 14.78 25.84 -12.30
N GLN A 338 14.34 26.50 -11.22
CA GLN A 338 14.85 26.23 -9.87
C GLN A 338 14.41 24.86 -9.38
N PHE A 339 13.13 24.52 -9.57
CA PHE A 339 12.56 23.22 -9.20
C PHE A 339 13.18 22.10 -10.03
N LEU A 340 13.39 22.31 -11.33
CA LEU A 340 14.14 21.36 -12.16
C LEU A 340 15.53 21.12 -11.55
N ARG A 341 16.32 22.18 -11.35
CA ARG A 341 17.69 22.07 -10.84
C ARG A 341 17.79 21.37 -9.47
N LEU A 342 16.90 21.69 -8.53
CA LEU A 342 16.93 21.13 -7.17
C LEU A 342 16.29 19.73 -7.13
N GLY A 343 15.18 19.56 -7.84
CA GLY A 343 14.38 18.35 -7.80
C GLY A 343 14.94 17.20 -8.64
N THR A 344 15.77 17.46 -9.66
CA THR A 344 16.31 16.40 -10.52
C THR A 344 17.07 15.34 -9.71
N ALA A 345 17.92 15.71 -8.76
CA ALA A 345 18.64 14.73 -7.95
C ALA A 345 17.69 13.85 -7.12
N HIS A 346 16.68 14.46 -6.50
CA HIS A 346 15.66 13.76 -5.70
C HIS A 346 14.80 12.84 -6.58
N PHE A 347 14.40 13.32 -7.75
CA PHE A 347 13.62 12.56 -8.73
C PHE A 347 14.37 11.29 -9.19
N TYR A 348 15.66 11.39 -9.52
CA TYR A 348 16.45 10.21 -9.90
C TYR A 348 16.79 9.31 -8.70
N SER A 349 16.81 9.84 -7.48
CA SER A 349 16.99 9.02 -6.27
C SER A 349 15.74 8.22 -5.87
N HIS A 350 14.59 8.53 -6.47
CA HIS A 350 13.32 7.83 -6.28
C HIS A 350 13.23 6.53 -7.08
N ASP A 351 12.11 5.81 -6.93
CA ASP A 351 11.81 4.61 -7.70
C ASP A 351 11.69 4.94 -9.20
N ILE A 352 12.68 4.49 -9.99
CA ILE A 352 12.61 4.58 -11.45
C ILE A 352 12.03 3.28 -11.99
N TYR A 353 10.80 3.34 -12.48
CA TYR A 353 10.17 2.18 -13.10
C TYR A 353 10.48 2.09 -14.59
N ILE A 354 10.84 0.89 -15.03
CA ILE A 354 11.19 0.57 -16.41
C ILE A 354 10.26 -0.54 -16.90
N TRP A 355 9.22 -0.14 -17.61
CA TRP A 355 8.17 -1.03 -18.10
C TRP A 355 8.53 -1.80 -19.37
N THR A 356 9.35 -1.18 -20.23
CA THR A 356 9.64 -1.71 -21.57
C THR A 356 11.12 -1.62 -21.88
N CYS A 357 11.62 -2.51 -22.75
CA CYS A 357 12.99 -2.44 -23.25
C CYS A 357 13.26 -1.10 -23.97
N LYS A 358 12.23 -0.50 -24.58
CA LYS A 358 12.32 0.85 -25.16
C LYS A 358 12.60 1.91 -24.09
N SER A 359 11.83 1.91 -23.00
CA SER A 359 12.04 2.85 -21.88
C SER A 359 13.43 2.66 -21.24
N MET A 360 13.88 1.40 -21.12
CA MET A 360 15.23 1.08 -20.66
C MET A 360 16.30 1.72 -21.56
N ARG A 361 16.23 1.51 -22.88
CA ARG A 361 17.18 2.11 -23.83
C ARG A 361 17.16 3.62 -23.79
N LEU A 362 15.98 4.24 -23.77
CA LEU A 362 15.84 5.69 -23.67
C LEU A 362 16.46 6.24 -22.38
N LEU A 363 16.26 5.56 -21.25
CA LEU A 363 16.90 5.95 -20.00
C LEU A 363 18.42 5.78 -20.10
N THR A 364 18.91 4.65 -20.62
CA THR A 364 20.35 4.40 -20.80
C THR A 364 21.00 5.46 -21.70
N GLU A 365 20.40 5.77 -22.85
CA GLU A 365 20.85 6.84 -23.76
C GLU A 365 20.88 8.18 -23.03
N HIS A 366 19.84 8.50 -22.26
CA HIS A 366 19.79 9.73 -21.48
C HIS A 366 20.87 9.80 -20.39
N LEU A 367 21.15 8.69 -19.70
CA LEU A 367 22.20 8.61 -18.69
C LEU A 367 23.60 8.66 -19.31
N LEU A 368 23.78 8.14 -20.52
CA LEU A 368 25.01 8.29 -21.29
C LEU A 368 25.27 9.75 -21.68
N ASP A 369 24.21 10.46 -22.08
CA ASP A 369 24.28 11.90 -22.39
C ASP A 369 24.51 12.75 -21.13
N GLN A 370 24.00 12.32 -19.98
CA GLN A 370 24.12 13.02 -18.70
C GLN A 370 24.57 12.09 -17.55
N PRO A 371 25.86 11.69 -17.50
CA PRO A 371 26.35 10.70 -16.54
C PRO A 371 26.17 11.09 -15.06
N SER A 372 26.11 12.40 -14.76
CA SER A 372 25.84 12.88 -13.40
C SER A 372 24.48 12.45 -12.87
N LEU A 373 23.48 12.25 -13.73
CA LEU A 373 22.16 11.76 -13.33
C LEU A 373 22.23 10.30 -12.87
N GLY A 374 23.08 9.49 -13.52
CA GLY A 374 23.31 8.11 -13.14
C GLY A 374 23.80 7.95 -11.69
N ALA A 375 24.59 8.91 -11.22
CA ALA A 375 25.06 8.97 -9.84
C ALA A 375 23.95 9.27 -8.82
N HIS A 376 22.77 9.72 -9.25
CA HIS A 376 21.61 9.93 -8.40
C HIS A 376 20.67 8.72 -8.37
N VAL A 377 20.76 7.79 -9.33
CA VAL A 377 19.92 6.59 -9.36
C VAL A 377 20.23 5.69 -8.17
N ARG A 378 19.21 5.41 -7.35
CA ARG A 378 19.29 4.53 -6.18
C ARG A 378 18.41 3.29 -6.33
N ARG A 379 17.26 3.44 -6.97
CA ARG A 379 16.23 2.41 -7.02
C ARG A 379 15.76 2.19 -8.45
N LEU A 380 15.78 0.93 -8.89
CA LEU A 380 15.26 0.52 -10.19
C LEU A 380 14.18 -0.54 -10.00
N ILE A 381 13.02 -0.29 -10.61
CA ILE A 381 11.90 -1.22 -10.61
C ILE A 381 11.63 -1.66 -12.05
N LEU A 382 11.89 -2.92 -12.35
CA LEU A 382 11.84 -3.44 -13.72
C LEU A 382 10.53 -4.23 -13.96
N SER A 383 9.86 -4.06 -15.08
CA SER A 383 8.66 -4.84 -15.46
C SER A 383 8.76 -5.43 -16.86
N THR A 384 9.95 -5.42 -17.43
CA THR A 384 10.19 -5.90 -18.79
C THR A 384 9.92 -7.41 -18.88
N GLY A 385 9.21 -7.85 -19.91
CA GLY A 385 8.89 -9.26 -20.17
C GLY A 385 10.06 -10.04 -20.79
N ASP A 386 9.74 -11.16 -21.44
CA ASP A 386 10.68 -12.19 -21.92
C ASP A 386 11.68 -11.72 -23.01
N GLU A 387 11.41 -10.60 -23.70
CA GLU A 387 12.29 -10.07 -24.76
C GLU A 387 13.27 -9.00 -24.24
N GLN A 388 13.95 -9.27 -23.13
CA GLN A 388 15.07 -8.43 -22.71
C GLN A 388 16.36 -8.89 -23.32
N THR A 389 17.09 -7.95 -23.93
CA THR A 389 18.46 -8.24 -24.30
C THR A 389 19.35 -8.05 -23.07
N THR A 390 20.14 -9.07 -22.76
CA THR A 390 21.22 -9.04 -21.75
C THR A 390 22.05 -7.76 -21.85
N ASN A 391 22.30 -7.30 -23.09
CA ASN A 391 23.06 -6.09 -23.38
C ASN A 391 22.39 -4.80 -22.88
N ASP A 392 21.06 -4.68 -23.00
CA ASP A 392 20.36 -3.47 -22.54
C ASP A 392 20.47 -3.30 -21.02
N LEU A 393 20.35 -4.40 -20.26
CA LEU A 393 20.54 -4.41 -18.81
C LEU A 393 21.98 -4.10 -18.42
N GLN A 394 22.97 -4.69 -19.09
CA GLN A 394 24.39 -4.37 -18.85
C GLN A 394 24.69 -2.89 -19.09
N ASN A 395 24.18 -2.35 -20.19
CA ASN A 395 24.37 -0.95 -20.52
C ASN A 395 23.72 -0.07 -19.47
N LEU A 396 22.46 -0.34 -19.07
CA LEU A 396 21.80 0.41 -18.00
C LEU A 396 22.59 0.34 -16.69
N PHE A 397 22.93 -0.87 -16.24
CA PHE A 397 23.69 -1.08 -15.01
C PHE A 397 25.09 -0.48 -15.09
N SER A 398 25.68 -0.25 -16.25
CA SER A 398 26.95 0.48 -16.33
C SER A 398 26.82 1.97 -16.00
N GLN A 399 25.61 2.52 -16.07
CA GLN A 399 25.34 3.96 -15.89
C GLN A 399 24.81 4.32 -14.49
N VAL A 400 24.55 3.36 -13.60
CA VAL A 400 23.91 3.61 -12.29
C VAL A 400 24.79 3.17 -11.11
N PRO A 401 25.98 3.77 -10.90
CA PRO A 401 27.03 3.26 -10.00
C PRO A 401 26.67 3.20 -8.52
N HIS A 402 25.52 3.76 -8.12
CA HIS A 402 25.08 3.84 -6.73
C HIS A 402 23.74 3.16 -6.50
N LEU A 403 23.40 2.16 -7.32
CA LEU A 403 22.20 1.36 -7.15
C LEU A 403 22.19 0.69 -5.76
N THR A 404 21.16 0.97 -4.97
CA THR A 404 20.92 0.39 -3.65
C THR A 404 19.72 -0.56 -3.65
N GLU A 405 18.78 -0.41 -4.56
CA GLU A 405 17.59 -1.26 -4.62
C GLU A 405 17.29 -1.67 -6.06
N LEU A 406 17.03 -2.96 -6.25
CA LEU A 406 16.63 -3.52 -7.53
C LEU A 406 15.44 -4.45 -7.31
N SER A 407 14.30 -4.11 -7.87
CA SER A 407 13.10 -4.94 -7.77
C SER A 407 12.45 -5.15 -9.13
N SER A 408 11.48 -6.05 -9.16
CA SER A 408 10.63 -6.24 -10.33
C SER A 408 9.15 -6.22 -9.98
N VAL A 409 8.34 -5.70 -10.91
CA VAL A 409 6.87 -5.73 -10.81
C VAL A 409 6.28 -7.03 -11.37
N LYS A 410 7.04 -7.70 -12.24
CA LYS A 410 6.64 -8.94 -12.90
C LYS A 410 7.73 -9.96 -12.67
N ALA A 411 7.55 -11.19 -13.14
CA ALA A 411 8.62 -12.19 -13.08
C ALA A 411 9.78 -11.79 -14.03
N LEU A 412 10.63 -10.84 -13.61
CA LEU A 412 11.86 -10.54 -14.33
C LEU A 412 12.80 -11.73 -14.23
N THR A 413 13.26 -12.20 -15.38
CA THR A 413 14.31 -13.21 -15.45
C THR A 413 15.65 -12.55 -15.80
N LEU A 414 16.58 -12.57 -14.85
CA LEU A 414 17.91 -12.03 -14.97
C LEU A 414 18.90 -13.14 -15.34
N PRO A 415 19.68 -13.01 -16.43
CA PRO A 415 20.73 -13.97 -16.73
C PRO A 415 21.76 -14.06 -15.60
N TRP A 416 22.27 -15.26 -15.33
CA TRP A 416 23.26 -15.49 -14.26
C TRP A 416 24.47 -14.55 -14.35
N LEU A 417 24.99 -14.34 -15.56
CA LEU A 417 26.12 -13.44 -15.81
C LEU A 417 25.85 -12.01 -15.33
N ILE A 418 24.61 -11.53 -15.47
CA ILE A 418 24.22 -10.20 -15.01
C ILE A 418 24.09 -10.17 -13.50
N PHE A 419 23.56 -11.23 -12.89
CA PHE A 419 23.51 -11.32 -11.43
C PHE A 419 24.91 -11.32 -10.80
N ASP A 420 25.87 -12.06 -11.36
CA ASP A 420 27.26 -12.04 -10.91
C ASP A 420 27.87 -10.65 -11.06
N GLU A 421 27.69 -10.00 -12.22
CA GLU A 421 28.15 -8.62 -12.45
C GLU A 421 27.54 -7.61 -11.47
N LEU A 422 26.24 -7.73 -11.18
CA LEU A 422 25.56 -6.91 -10.18
C LEU A 422 26.17 -7.12 -8.80
N SER A 423 26.41 -8.38 -8.40
CA SER A 423 27.04 -8.69 -7.11
C SER A 423 28.43 -8.05 -7.02
N LEU A 424 29.20 -8.05 -8.12
CA LEU A 424 30.54 -7.50 -8.19
C LEU A 424 30.54 -5.97 -8.07
N ARG A 425 29.65 -5.29 -8.79
CA ARG A 425 29.61 -3.82 -8.83
C ARG A 425 28.87 -3.23 -7.63
N TYR A 426 27.75 -3.83 -7.26
CA TYR A 426 26.79 -3.25 -6.33
C TYR A 426 26.72 -3.95 -4.99
N GLY A 427 27.34 -5.13 -4.80
CA GLY A 427 27.10 -5.91 -3.59
C GLY A 427 27.38 -5.18 -2.28
N SER A 428 28.34 -4.24 -2.27
CA SER A 428 28.65 -3.41 -1.10
C SER A 428 27.69 -2.26 -0.86
N HIS A 429 26.71 -2.04 -1.73
CA HIS A 429 25.70 -0.96 -1.67
C HIS A 429 24.27 -1.47 -1.79
N LEU A 430 24.04 -2.62 -2.40
CA LEU A 430 22.72 -3.17 -2.67
C LEU A 430 22.08 -3.66 -1.36
N GLU A 431 20.96 -3.05 -1.00
CA GLU A 431 20.19 -3.26 0.22
C GLU A 431 18.90 -4.06 -0.05
N LEU A 432 18.33 -3.98 -1.26
CA LEU A 432 17.12 -4.70 -1.65
C LEU A 432 17.27 -5.36 -3.02
N PHE A 433 16.93 -6.65 -3.08
CA PHE A 433 16.81 -7.44 -4.31
C PHE A 433 15.51 -8.25 -4.25
N TYR A 434 14.48 -7.84 -4.97
CA TYR A 434 13.11 -8.33 -4.76
C TYR A 434 12.40 -8.76 -6.07
N GLU A 435 11.72 -9.91 -6.05
CA GLU A 435 10.93 -10.46 -7.17
C GLU A 435 11.67 -10.70 -8.50
N ILE A 436 12.98 -10.92 -8.44
CA ILE A 436 13.80 -11.23 -9.62
C ILE A 436 14.15 -12.71 -9.64
N THR A 437 13.80 -13.37 -10.73
CA THR A 437 14.24 -14.73 -11.06
C THR A 437 15.63 -14.67 -11.65
N VAL A 438 16.55 -15.51 -11.19
CA VAL A 438 17.88 -15.61 -11.80
C VAL A 438 17.94 -16.90 -12.61
N THR A 439 18.30 -16.81 -13.89
CA THR A 439 18.44 -18.00 -14.74
C THR A 439 19.45 -18.96 -14.12
N GLN A 440 19.23 -20.25 -14.30
CA GLN A 440 20.18 -21.28 -13.86
C GLN A 440 21.56 -21.05 -14.48
N CYS A 441 22.62 -21.11 -13.66
CA CYS A 441 23.98 -21.25 -14.16
C CYS A 441 24.18 -22.66 -14.76
N PHE A 442 24.75 -22.75 -15.96
CA PHE A 442 24.99 -24.05 -16.61
C PHE A 442 26.01 -24.91 -15.86
N ASP A 443 26.96 -24.27 -15.19
CA ASP A 443 27.95 -24.90 -14.33
C ASP A 443 27.63 -24.65 -12.85
N LYS A 444 28.36 -25.32 -11.96
CA LYS A 444 28.28 -25.00 -10.53
C LYS A 444 28.74 -23.56 -10.30
N ALA A 445 27.86 -22.73 -9.79
CA ALA A 445 28.16 -21.35 -9.47
C ALA A 445 29.08 -21.24 -8.25
N ASN A 446 30.01 -20.29 -8.29
CA ASN A 446 30.84 -19.97 -7.15
C ASN A 446 30.02 -19.15 -6.12
N PRO A 447 29.96 -19.57 -4.83
CA PRO A 447 29.18 -18.88 -3.81
C PRO A 447 29.72 -17.48 -3.44
N ILE A 448 30.88 -17.07 -3.95
CA ILE A 448 31.49 -15.74 -3.72
C ILE A 448 30.56 -14.58 -4.11
N VAL A 449 29.58 -14.79 -5.00
CA VAL A 449 28.58 -13.78 -5.36
C VAL A 449 27.85 -13.26 -4.13
N PHE A 450 27.52 -14.13 -3.18
CA PHE A 450 26.82 -13.77 -1.95
C PHE A 450 27.72 -13.07 -0.93
N HIS A 451 29.02 -13.36 -0.93
CA HIS A 451 29.98 -12.67 -0.06
C HIS A 451 29.99 -11.17 -0.33
N ARG A 452 29.80 -10.78 -1.59
CA ARG A 452 29.81 -9.38 -2.01
C ARG A 452 28.60 -8.62 -1.51
N LEU A 453 27.47 -9.29 -1.29
CA LEU A 453 26.17 -8.73 -0.88
C LEU A 453 26.11 -8.42 0.64
N SER A 454 27.06 -7.64 1.14
CA SER A 454 27.25 -7.39 2.57
C SER A 454 26.20 -6.47 3.21
N ARG A 455 25.64 -5.53 2.42
CA ARG A 455 24.62 -4.56 2.86
C ARG A 455 23.17 -4.98 2.55
N MET A 456 22.99 -6.13 1.92
CA MET A 456 21.65 -6.63 1.59
C MET A 456 20.82 -6.80 2.86
N GLN A 457 19.64 -6.20 2.90
CA GLN A 457 18.65 -6.31 3.97
C GLN A 457 17.46 -7.18 3.56
N TYR A 458 17.04 -7.09 2.29
CA TYR A 458 15.93 -7.84 1.70
C TYR A 458 16.41 -8.63 0.50
N PHE A 459 16.36 -9.96 0.57
CA PHE A 459 16.81 -10.83 -0.51
C PHE A 459 15.73 -11.82 -0.93
N PHE A 460 15.28 -11.69 -2.17
CA PHE A 460 14.42 -12.65 -2.86
C PHE A 460 15.27 -13.56 -3.74
N TRP A 461 15.05 -14.87 -3.64
CA TRP A 461 15.73 -15.87 -4.44
C TRP A 461 14.76 -16.79 -5.18
N LYS A 462 14.93 -16.86 -6.50
CA LYS A 462 14.24 -17.80 -7.38
C LYS A 462 15.21 -18.25 -8.48
N SER A 463 15.89 -19.36 -8.26
CA SER A 463 16.84 -19.95 -9.23
C SER A 463 17.18 -21.40 -8.88
N ASP A 464 17.34 -22.24 -9.90
CA ASP A 464 17.83 -23.63 -9.76
C ASP A 464 19.36 -23.74 -9.87
N THR A 465 20.07 -22.62 -9.77
CA THR A 465 21.53 -22.63 -9.83
C THR A 465 22.12 -23.52 -8.74
N GLU A 466 22.87 -24.55 -9.15
CA GLU A 466 23.66 -25.37 -8.25
C GLU A 466 24.94 -24.61 -7.87
N PHE A 467 25.22 -24.51 -6.56
CA PHE A 467 26.46 -23.94 -6.05
C PHE A 467 27.52 -25.00 -5.76
N ASP A 468 28.79 -24.65 -5.99
CA ASP A 468 29.93 -25.43 -5.51
C ASP A 468 30.03 -25.30 -3.98
N THR A 469 29.80 -26.40 -3.28
CA THR A 469 29.83 -26.48 -1.81
C THR A 469 31.20 -26.82 -1.26
N THR A 470 32.20 -27.05 -2.12
CA THR A 470 33.56 -27.41 -1.69
C THR A 470 34.42 -26.21 -1.30
N ASP A 471 34.16 -25.03 -1.87
CA ASP A 471 34.87 -23.77 -1.58
C ASP A 471 34.26 -23.04 -0.36
N MET A 472 34.37 -23.68 0.81
CA MET A 472 33.66 -23.29 2.03
C MET A 472 34.23 -22.03 2.74
N PHE A 473 35.45 -21.61 2.42
CA PHE A 473 36.13 -20.54 3.20
C PHE A 473 35.75 -19.12 2.78
N THR A 474 35.22 -18.93 1.57
CA THR A 474 35.04 -17.59 0.99
C THR A 474 33.68 -16.97 1.32
N ALA A 475 32.66 -17.74 1.71
CA ALA A 475 31.29 -17.24 1.84
C ALA A 475 30.91 -16.62 3.20
N SER A 476 31.77 -16.70 4.23
CA SER A 476 31.37 -16.45 5.63
C SER A 476 30.86 -15.02 5.95
N ASN A 477 31.28 -13.99 5.20
CA ASN A 477 30.90 -12.59 5.45
C ASN A 477 29.82 -12.04 4.51
N GLY A 478 29.16 -12.90 3.72
CA GLY A 478 27.99 -12.48 2.94
C GLY A 478 26.79 -12.15 3.84
N PHE A 479 25.90 -11.28 3.37
CA PHE A 479 24.59 -11.07 4.00
C PHE A 479 24.62 -10.67 5.49
N THR A 480 25.59 -9.88 5.91
CA THR A 480 25.71 -9.48 7.33
C THR A 480 24.53 -8.64 7.84
N GLN A 481 23.87 -7.89 6.94
CA GLN A 481 22.71 -7.06 7.26
C GLN A 481 21.37 -7.68 6.84
N LEU A 482 21.37 -8.94 6.37
CA LEU A 482 20.17 -9.56 5.83
C LEU A 482 19.15 -9.80 6.95
N LYS A 483 17.99 -9.16 6.82
CA LYS A 483 16.87 -9.25 7.76
C LYS A 483 15.74 -10.12 7.21
N TYR A 484 15.48 -10.01 5.91
CA TYR A 484 14.35 -10.63 5.22
C TYR A 484 14.86 -11.52 4.09
N LEU A 485 14.57 -12.81 4.17
CA LEU A 485 14.91 -13.79 3.15
C LEU A 485 13.63 -14.40 2.59
N THR A 486 13.42 -14.26 1.28
CA THR A 486 12.31 -14.92 0.56
C THR A 486 12.89 -15.89 -0.46
N VAL A 487 12.51 -17.16 -0.39
CA VAL A 487 12.98 -18.20 -1.32
C VAL A 487 11.77 -18.82 -2.00
N ALA A 488 11.56 -18.46 -3.26
CA ALA A 488 10.48 -19.01 -4.06
C ALA A 488 10.85 -20.35 -4.73
N ARG A 489 12.10 -20.50 -5.16
CA ARG A 489 12.65 -21.73 -5.78
C ARG A 489 14.17 -21.72 -5.62
N ALA A 490 14.74 -22.83 -5.17
CA ALA A 490 16.17 -22.95 -4.94
C ALA A 490 16.66 -24.39 -5.13
N HIS A 491 17.87 -24.54 -5.66
CA HIS A 491 18.58 -25.82 -5.56
C HIS A 491 19.03 -26.09 -4.10
N PRO A 492 19.08 -27.34 -3.60
CA PRO A 492 19.46 -27.63 -2.21
C PRO A 492 20.81 -27.06 -1.77
N SER A 493 21.79 -26.96 -2.68
CA SER A 493 23.09 -26.38 -2.35
C SER A 493 23.01 -24.89 -1.94
N PHE A 494 21.96 -24.17 -2.31
CA PHE A 494 21.72 -22.80 -1.83
C PHE A 494 21.58 -22.75 -0.29
N PHE A 495 20.78 -23.64 0.29
CA PHE A 495 20.60 -23.68 1.75
C PHE A 495 21.83 -24.21 2.47
N ILE A 496 22.60 -25.11 1.84
CA ILE A 496 23.92 -25.52 2.36
C ILE A 496 24.83 -24.30 2.48
N ILE A 497 24.93 -23.47 1.43
CA ILE A 497 25.73 -22.24 1.46
C ILE A 497 25.21 -21.26 2.53
N LEU A 498 23.90 -21.01 2.63
CA LEU A 498 23.35 -20.12 3.65
C LEU A 498 23.58 -20.64 5.09
N SER A 499 23.56 -21.94 5.32
CA SER A 499 23.87 -22.55 6.63
C SER A 499 25.33 -22.34 7.06
N GLN A 500 26.22 -22.04 6.12
CA GLN A 500 27.63 -21.74 6.39
C GLN A 500 27.88 -20.26 6.67
N MET A 501 26.95 -19.38 6.27
CA MET A 501 27.00 -17.95 6.57
C MET A 501 26.56 -17.65 8.00
N GLN A 502 26.93 -16.48 8.51
CA GLN A 502 26.56 -16.09 9.88
C GLN A 502 25.15 -15.51 10.00
N LEU A 503 24.65 -14.81 8.96
CA LEU A 503 23.33 -14.15 8.91
C LEU A 503 22.86 -13.58 10.27
N PRO A 504 23.62 -12.65 10.88
CA PRO A 504 23.38 -12.25 12.27
C PRO A 504 22.10 -11.42 12.44
N SER A 505 21.63 -10.77 11.37
CA SER A 505 20.47 -9.86 11.40
C SER A 505 19.16 -10.51 10.93
N LEU A 506 19.18 -11.80 10.60
CA LEU A 506 18.05 -12.47 9.96
C LEU A 506 16.91 -12.69 10.96
N THR A 507 15.74 -12.13 10.66
CA THR A 507 14.56 -12.19 11.53
C THR A 507 13.33 -12.77 10.83
N THR A 508 13.21 -12.58 9.51
CA THR A 508 12.02 -12.95 8.74
C THR A 508 12.41 -13.85 7.57
N VAL A 509 11.75 -15.01 7.47
CA VAL A 509 11.98 -15.98 6.39
C VAL A 509 10.68 -16.35 5.72
N SER A 510 10.64 -16.32 4.39
CA SER A 510 9.52 -16.78 3.57
C SER A 510 9.98 -17.88 2.62
N LEU A 511 9.45 -19.10 2.75
CA LEU A 511 9.82 -20.25 1.92
C LEU A 511 8.60 -20.72 1.11
N TYR A 512 8.70 -20.62 -0.21
CA TYR A 512 7.71 -21.17 -1.15
C TYR A 512 8.29 -22.29 -2.02
N ALA A 513 9.59 -22.58 -1.89
CA ALA A 513 10.27 -23.61 -2.66
C ALA A 513 9.74 -25.01 -2.33
N GLU A 514 9.36 -25.76 -3.35
CA GLU A 514 8.94 -27.15 -3.20
C GLU A 514 10.15 -28.06 -2.93
N GLN A 515 9.97 -29.03 -2.02
CA GLN A 515 10.82 -30.23 -1.91
C GLN A 515 12.31 -30.03 -1.56
N VAL A 516 12.69 -28.92 -0.93
CA VAL A 516 14.06 -28.72 -0.46
C VAL A 516 14.17 -29.02 1.04
N ASP A 517 15.16 -29.83 1.41
CA ASP A 517 15.53 -30.00 2.81
C ASP A 517 16.14 -28.71 3.35
N THR A 518 15.32 -27.96 4.09
CA THR A 518 15.68 -26.68 4.70
C THR A 518 16.10 -26.83 6.16
N LEU A 519 16.11 -28.05 6.71
CA LEU A 519 16.40 -28.27 8.13
C LEU A 519 17.79 -27.79 8.49
N ILE A 520 18.81 -28.07 7.67
CA ILE A 520 20.19 -27.61 7.92
C ILE A 520 20.29 -26.08 8.07
N PHE A 521 19.45 -25.34 7.35
CA PHE A 521 19.38 -23.88 7.45
C PHE A 521 18.71 -23.45 8.75
N PHE A 522 17.60 -24.07 9.12
CA PHE A 522 16.88 -23.75 10.36
C PHE A 522 17.64 -24.19 11.62
N GLU A 523 18.35 -25.32 11.60
CA GLU A 523 19.24 -25.73 12.70
C GLU A 523 20.32 -24.68 12.98
N LYS A 524 20.78 -23.99 11.93
CA LYS A 524 21.78 -22.94 12.06
C LYS A 524 21.22 -21.59 12.51
N HIS A 525 20.08 -21.19 11.93
CA HIS A 525 19.60 -19.80 12.01
C HIS A 525 18.24 -19.64 12.68
N GLY A 526 17.53 -20.72 12.96
CA GLY A 526 16.15 -20.69 13.44
C GLY A 526 15.97 -19.94 14.75
N GLU A 527 16.96 -19.95 15.66
CA GLU A 527 16.91 -19.18 16.92
C GLU A 527 16.74 -17.67 16.70
N LYS A 528 17.08 -17.12 15.53
CA LYS A 528 16.95 -15.69 15.22
C LYS A 528 15.62 -15.34 14.55
N ILE A 529 14.90 -16.34 14.05
CA ILE A 529 13.71 -16.13 13.23
C ILE A 529 12.51 -15.82 14.13
N CYS A 530 11.97 -14.61 13.99
CA CYS A 530 10.76 -14.17 14.65
C CYS A 530 9.53 -14.37 13.76
N GLU A 531 9.68 -14.26 12.44
CA GLU A 531 8.58 -14.36 11.48
C GLU A 531 8.88 -15.42 10.41
N LEU A 532 7.96 -16.36 10.25
CA LEU A 532 8.08 -17.42 9.26
C LEU A 532 6.84 -17.47 8.36
N CYS A 533 7.04 -17.36 7.06
CA CYS A 533 6.04 -17.68 6.05
C CYS A 533 6.47 -18.96 5.32
N VAL A 534 5.59 -19.95 5.22
CA VAL A 534 5.89 -21.24 4.61
C VAL A 534 4.75 -21.66 3.69
N GLY A 535 5.11 -22.07 2.48
CA GLY A 535 4.22 -22.84 1.61
C GLY A 535 4.02 -24.24 2.19
N SER A 536 2.82 -24.77 2.06
CA SER A 536 2.46 -26.12 2.51
C SER A 536 3.47 -27.22 2.10
N PRO A 537 4.00 -27.27 0.86
CA PRO A 537 4.97 -28.28 0.45
C PRO A 537 6.33 -28.19 1.18
N ALA A 538 6.68 -27.02 1.69
CA ALA A 538 7.95 -26.77 2.38
C ALA A 538 7.85 -27.01 3.89
N PHE A 539 6.64 -27.24 4.42
CA PHE A 539 6.45 -27.32 5.86
C PHE A 539 7.00 -28.61 6.45
N ASN A 540 8.01 -28.48 7.31
CA ASN A 540 8.49 -29.55 8.18
C ASN A 540 8.13 -29.24 9.65
N ALA A 541 7.54 -30.23 10.31
CA ALA A 541 7.21 -30.23 11.74
C ALA A 541 8.40 -29.86 12.65
N ASP A 542 9.61 -30.25 12.26
CA ASP A 542 10.82 -30.02 13.06
C ASP A 542 11.27 -28.55 13.05
N ILE A 543 10.72 -27.70 12.17
CA ILE A 543 11.00 -26.27 12.14
C ILE A 543 10.62 -25.60 13.48
N PHE A 544 9.57 -26.07 14.15
CA PHE A 544 9.19 -25.54 15.47
C PHE A 544 10.26 -25.78 16.55
N HIS A 545 11.06 -26.84 16.42
CA HIS A 545 12.17 -27.09 17.33
C HIS A 545 13.37 -26.20 17.00
N CYS A 546 13.55 -25.88 15.72
CA CYS A 546 14.65 -25.05 15.26
C CYS A 546 14.40 -23.55 15.47
N CYS A 547 13.14 -23.10 15.51
CA CYS A 547 12.76 -21.69 15.60
C CYS A 547 12.09 -21.31 16.93
N PRO A 548 12.75 -21.47 18.09
CA PRO A 548 12.11 -21.31 19.41
C PRO A 548 11.61 -19.89 19.72
N ASN A 549 12.07 -18.88 18.98
CA ASN A 549 11.72 -17.47 19.16
C ASN A 549 10.68 -16.97 18.14
N MET A 550 10.06 -17.86 17.37
CA MET A 550 9.06 -17.48 16.37
C MET A 550 7.80 -16.90 17.05
N GLU A 551 7.42 -15.69 16.64
CA GLU A 551 6.26 -14.92 17.11
C GLU A 551 5.11 -14.95 16.10
N TYR A 552 5.44 -15.00 14.80
CA TYR A 552 4.48 -15.01 13.71
C TYR A 552 4.71 -16.18 12.77
N LEU A 553 3.65 -16.95 12.51
CA LEU A 553 3.64 -18.00 11.50
C LEU A 553 2.55 -17.73 10.46
N SER A 554 2.94 -17.63 9.19
CA SER A 554 2.04 -17.60 8.05
C SER A 554 2.18 -18.88 7.25
N VAL A 555 1.07 -19.58 7.01
CA VAL A 555 1.03 -20.80 6.20
C VAL A 555 0.26 -20.50 4.93
N ARG A 556 0.94 -20.54 3.79
CA ARG A 556 0.29 -20.44 2.47
C ARG A 556 -0.08 -21.82 1.97
N MET A 557 -1.34 -21.98 1.59
CA MET A 557 -1.86 -23.21 1.02
C MET A 557 -1.99 -23.07 -0.50
N ALA A 558 -1.55 -24.08 -1.22
CA ALA A 558 -1.76 -24.23 -2.65
C ALA A 558 -3.13 -24.86 -2.95
N SER A 559 -3.69 -25.66 -2.03
CA SER A 559 -5.01 -26.27 -2.24
C SER A 559 -5.78 -26.56 -0.95
N LYS A 560 -7.10 -26.71 -1.08
CA LYS A 560 -7.99 -27.11 0.04
C LYS A 560 -7.66 -28.50 0.60
N GLU A 561 -7.00 -29.36 -0.18
CA GLU A 561 -6.63 -30.71 0.23
C GLU A 561 -5.50 -30.70 1.28
N GLU A 562 -4.77 -29.59 1.37
CA GLU A 562 -3.69 -29.37 2.33
C GLU A 562 -4.19 -29.00 3.74
N MET A 563 -5.51 -28.95 3.97
CA MET A 563 -6.09 -28.70 5.30
C MET A 563 -5.61 -29.72 6.36
N SER A 564 -5.26 -30.93 5.93
CA SER A 564 -4.66 -31.94 6.82
C SER A 564 -3.27 -31.53 7.35
N ILE A 565 -2.48 -30.81 6.55
CA ILE A 565 -1.19 -30.25 6.94
C ILE A 565 -1.40 -29.13 7.96
N VAL A 566 -2.36 -28.24 7.71
CA VAL A 566 -2.74 -27.19 8.67
C VAL A 566 -3.14 -27.76 10.02
N ALA A 567 -3.93 -28.84 10.04
CA ALA A 567 -4.30 -29.50 11.30
C ALA A 567 -3.06 -30.02 12.08
N ARG A 568 -2.04 -30.53 11.37
CA ARG A 568 -0.77 -30.94 11.99
C ARG A 568 0.02 -29.74 12.51
N ILE A 569 0.09 -28.65 11.75
CA ILE A 569 0.73 -27.39 12.14
C ILE A 569 0.10 -26.87 13.43
N LEU A 570 -1.23 -26.73 13.46
CA LEU A 570 -1.97 -26.23 14.62
C LEU A 570 -1.75 -27.09 15.87
N LYS A 571 -1.63 -28.42 15.71
CA LYS A 571 -1.33 -29.31 16.83
C LYS A 571 0.04 -29.03 17.45
N GLN A 572 1.05 -28.70 16.63
CA GLN A 572 2.40 -28.39 17.10
C GLN A 572 2.54 -26.96 17.62
N CYS A 573 1.83 -26.01 17.02
CA CYS A 573 1.77 -24.63 17.50
C CYS A 573 1.34 -24.55 18.97
N GLY A 574 0.47 -25.46 19.43
CA GLY A 574 0.04 -25.52 20.84
C GLY A 574 1.17 -25.76 21.85
N THR A 575 2.35 -26.21 21.39
CA THR A 575 3.54 -26.36 22.23
C THR A 575 4.56 -25.22 22.10
N HIS A 576 4.37 -24.30 21.15
CA HIS A 576 5.29 -23.21 20.90
C HIS A 576 5.04 -22.05 21.87
N ARG A 577 6.05 -21.66 22.66
CA ARG A 577 5.86 -20.72 23.79
C ARG A 577 5.76 -19.25 23.38
N THR A 578 6.43 -18.86 22.31
CA THR A 578 6.50 -17.46 21.85
C THR A 578 5.55 -17.15 20.71
N LEU A 579 4.84 -18.15 20.16
CA LEU A 579 4.03 -17.95 18.97
C LEU A 579 2.75 -17.17 19.33
N GLU A 580 2.67 -15.93 18.89
CA GLU A 580 1.57 -15.03 19.23
C GLU A 580 0.46 -15.07 18.18
N ARG A 581 0.83 -15.24 16.90
CA ARG A 581 -0.11 -15.14 15.79
C ARG A 581 0.17 -16.18 14.72
N ILE A 582 -0.92 -16.80 14.26
CA ILE A 582 -0.92 -17.72 13.12
C ILE A 582 -1.89 -17.17 12.09
N THR A 583 -1.42 -17.03 10.86
CA THR A 583 -2.24 -16.74 9.69
C THR A 583 -2.22 -17.96 8.79
N ILE A 584 -3.40 -18.43 8.39
CA ILE A 584 -3.55 -19.47 7.38
C ILE A 584 -4.15 -18.77 6.17
N ASP A 585 -3.40 -18.76 5.08
CA ASP A 585 -3.80 -18.15 3.83
C ASP A 585 -4.16 -19.25 2.82
N PRO A 586 -5.47 -19.48 2.59
CA PRO A 586 -5.94 -20.53 1.70
C PRO A 586 -5.78 -20.21 0.21
N GLU A 587 -5.35 -19.00 -0.17
CA GLU A 587 -5.30 -18.55 -1.57
C GLU A 587 -4.01 -17.75 -1.87
N GLY A 588 -2.86 -18.38 -1.66
CA GLY A 588 -1.58 -17.81 -2.08
C GLY A 588 -1.45 -17.84 -3.61
N TRP A 589 -1.88 -16.79 -4.30
CA TRP A 589 -1.67 -16.59 -5.75
C TRP A 589 -0.17 -16.38 -6.04
N VAL A 590 0.58 -17.46 -6.13
CA VAL A 590 1.81 -17.51 -6.93
C VAL A 590 1.49 -18.43 -8.09
N ARG A 591 1.15 -17.85 -9.25
CA ARG A 591 1.21 -18.62 -10.51
C ARG A 591 2.66 -19.10 -10.65
N LEU A 592 2.88 -20.39 -10.45
CA LEU A 592 4.01 -21.08 -11.06
C LEU A 592 3.75 -21.01 -12.57
N SER A 593 4.22 -19.96 -13.23
CA SER A 593 4.34 -19.96 -14.68
C SER A 593 5.31 -21.09 -15.03
N SER A 594 4.76 -22.18 -15.56
CA SER A 594 5.51 -23.33 -16.06
C SER A 594 6.45 -22.94 -17.19
#